data_AF-Q0I4P9-F1
#
_entry.id   AF-Q0I4P9-F1
#
_cell.length_a   1.000
_cell.length_b   1.000
_cell.length_c   1.000
_cell.angle_alpha   90.00
_cell.angle_beta   90.00
_cell.angle_gamma   90.00
#
_symmetry.space_group_name_H-M   'P 1'
#
loop_
_entity.id
_entity.type
_entity.pdbx_description
1 polymer ?
#
loop_
_entity_poly.entity_id
_entity_poly.type
_entity_poly.pdbx_seq_one_letter_code
_entity_poly.pdbx_strand_id
1 'polypeptide(L)'
;MAKKPHKLTPKQENFCWKYIETGNAHTAYIKAYDVYSLDWKKDWTYTEASNLLNNPKITQRLEEIKAELSKSSFINLDRILFELEQARMTAHSKKDVQGMVKATATKARILGLDKLEEINRKLDKQLEEAND
;
A
#
# COMPACT_ATOMS: atom_id res chain seq x y z
N MET A 1 -13.00 -13.51 -22.40
CA MET A 1 -11.79 -14.31 -22.73
C MET A 1 -10.77 -14.10 -21.62
N ALA A 2 -10.56 -15.09 -20.74
CA ALA A 2 -9.55 -15.00 -19.69
C ALA A 2 -8.16 -15.05 -20.34
N LYS A 3 -7.38 -13.97 -20.23
CA LYS A 3 -5.98 -13.94 -20.70
C LYS A 3 -5.21 -15.05 -19.95
N LYS A 4 -4.57 -15.95 -20.70
CA LYS A 4 -3.72 -17.04 -20.17
C LYS A 4 -2.69 -16.48 -19.17
N PRO A 5 -2.39 -17.19 -18.07
CA PRO A 5 -1.48 -16.68 -17.06
C PRO A 5 -0.10 -16.56 -17.68
N HIS A 6 0.51 -15.39 -17.53
CA HIS A 6 1.94 -15.26 -17.75
C HIS A 6 2.63 -16.33 -16.92
N LYS A 7 3.46 -17.15 -17.56
CA LYS A 7 4.10 -18.32 -16.95
C LYS A 7 5.12 -17.86 -15.91
N LEU A 8 4.64 -17.37 -14.77
CA LEU A 8 5.41 -17.03 -13.59
C LEU A 8 5.84 -18.33 -12.92
N THR A 9 7.04 -18.32 -12.35
CA THR A 9 7.46 -19.43 -11.50
C THR A 9 6.67 -19.40 -10.19
N PRO A 10 6.53 -20.52 -9.47
CA PRO A 10 5.86 -20.54 -8.17
C PRO A 10 6.45 -19.52 -7.18
N LYS A 11 7.76 -19.26 -7.24
CA LYS A 11 8.43 -18.25 -6.41
C LYS A 11 8.03 -16.82 -6.79
N GLN A 12 7.90 -16.52 -8.08
CA GLN A 12 7.44 -15.20 -8.55
C GLN A 12 5.97 -14.96 -8.21
N GLU A 13 5.13 -15.99 -8.30
CA GLU A 13 3.74 -15.92 -7.87
C GLU A 13 3.67 -15.64 -6.35
N ASN A 14 4.42 -16.39 -5.55
CA ASN A 14 4.51 -16.19 -4.10
C ASN A 14 5.03 -14.77 -3.75
N PHE A 15 6.01 -14.27 -4.51
CA PHE A 15 6.48 -12.89 -4.38
C PHE A 15 5.35 -11.86 -4.57
N CYS A 16 4.49 -12.04 -5.57
CA CYS A 16 3.36 -11.15 -5.80
C CYS A 16 2.42 -11.12 -4.59
N TRP A 17 2.07 -12.28 -4.04
CA TRP A 17 1.24 -12.39 -2.84
C TRP A 17 1.90 -11.74 -1.61
N LYS A 18 3.19 -12.02 -1.37
CA LYS A 18 3.92 -11.41 -0.26
C LYS A 18 4.08 -9.91 -0.40
N TYR A 19 4.21 -9.39 -1.61
CA TYR A 19 4.27 -7.95 -1.85
C TYR A 19 2.94 -7.26 -1.55
N ILE A 20 1.82 -7.87 -1.91
CA ILE A 20 0.48 -7.37 -1.56
C ILE A 20 0.26 -7.37 -0.04
N GLU A 21 0.72 -8.41 0.68
CA GLU A 21 0.63 -8.48 2.14
C GLU A 21 1.52 -7.45 2.86
N THR A 22 2.76 -7.24 2.40
CA THR A 22 3.75 -6.46 3.16
C THR A 22 3.90 -5.01 2.69
N GLY A 23 3.51 -4.69 1.45
CA GLY A 23 3.77 -3.41 0.81
C GLY A 23 5.25 -3.09 0.59
N ASN A 24 6.16 -4.05 0.85
CA ASN A 24 7.60 -3.87 0.77
C ASN A 24 8.23 -4.96 -0.11
N ALA A 25 8.90 -4.52 -1.18
CA ALA A 25 9.51 -5.38 -2.19
C ALA A 25 10.60 -6.29 -1.60
N HIS A 26 11.47 -5.72 -0.78
CA HIS A 26 12.59 -6.42 -0.18
C HIS A 26 12.11 -7.51 0.77
N THR A 27 11.20 -7.15 1.69
CA THR A 27 10.57 -8.11 2.61
C THR A 27 9.79 -9.19 1.85
N ALA A 28 9.12 -8.85 0.75
CA ALA A 28 8.42 -9.81 -0.09
C ALA A 28 9.38 -10.79 -0.77
N TYR A 29 10.52 -10.31 -1.28
CA TYR A 29 11.55 -11.13 -1.90
C TYR A 29 12.15 -12.14 -0.92
N ILE A 30 12.56 -11.68 0.26
CA ILE A 30 13.12 -12.54 1.31
C ILE A 30 12.15 -13.67 1.67
N LYS A 31 10.86 -13.35 1.85
CA LYS A 31 9.83 -14.33 2.18
C LYS A 31 9.48 -15.27 1.03
N ALA A 32 9.59 -14.81 -0.22
CA ALA A 32 9.21 -15.60 -1.38
C ALA A 32 10.32 -16.55 -1.85
N TYR A 33 11.57 -16.20 -1.58
CA TYR A 33 12.76 -16.95 -1.98
C TYR A 33 13.49 -17.61 -0.80
N ASP A 34 12.91 -17.56 0.40
CA ASP A 34 13.46 -18.12 1.65
C ASP A 34 14.90 -17.68 1.91
N VAL A 35 15.16 -16.38 1.73
CA VAL A 35 16.50 -15.81 1.98
C VAL A 35 16.76 -15.82 3.49
N TYR A 36 17.81 -16.51 3.92
CA TYR A 36 18.15 -16.68 5.33
C TYR A 36 18.44 -15.35 6.06
N SER A 37 18.27 -15.36 7.39
CA SER A 37 18.37 -14.19 8.28
C SER A 37 19.76 -13.53 8.38
N LEU A 38 20.79 -14.09 7.74
CA LEU A 38 22.10 -13.46 7.59
C LEU A 38 22.28 -12.77 6.23
N ASP A 39 21.52 -13.19 5.21
CA ASP A 39 21.63 -12.70 3.84
C ASP A 39 20.65 -11.57 3.51
N TRP A 40 19.57 -11.42 4.28
CA TRP A 40 18.55 -10.40 4.03
C TRP A 40 19.07 -8.95 4.07
N LYS A 41 20.17 -8.67 4.78
CA LYS A 41 20.77 -7.33 4.85
C LYS A 41 21.71 -7.02 3.67
N LYS A 42 21.91 -7.97 2.75
CA LYS A 42 22.83 -7.76 1.63
C LYS A 42 22.19 -6.91 0.54
N ASP A 43 22.95 -5.96 0.01
CA ASP A 43 22.49 -4.99 -1.00
C ASP A 43 21.91 -5.65 -2.27
N TRP A 44 22.42 -6.82 -2.64
CA TRP A 44 21.93 -7.57 -3.81
C TRP A 44 20.46 -7.96 -3.65
N THR A 45 19.97 -8.22 -2.43
CA THR A 45 18.57 -8.60 -2.19
C THR A 45 17.59 -7.46 -2.45
N TYR A 46 17.99 -6.21 -2.16
CA TYR A 46 17.21 -5.02 -2.51
C TYR A 46 17.16 -4.81 -4.02
N THR A 47 18.30 -5.01 -4.68
CA THR A 47 18.42 -4.87 -6.14
C THR A 47 17.56 -5.91 -6.86
N GLU A 48 17.62 -7.18 -6.45
CA GLU A 48 16.80 -8.26 -7.02
C GLU A 48 15.30 -8.04 -6.79
N ALA A 49 14.92 -7.58 -5.60
CA ALA A 49 13.53 -7.24 -5.31
C ALA A 49 13.00 -6.10 -6.22
N SER A 50 13.83 -5.08 -6.45
CA SER A 50 13.51 -3.98 -7.37
C SER A 50 13.40 -4.47 -8.82
N ASN A 51 14.35 -5.29 -9.27
CA ASN A 51 14.35 -5.89 -10.60
C ASN A 51 13.09 -6.75 -10.84
N LEU A 52 12.66 -7.51 -9.83
CA LEU A 52 11.43 -8.30 -9.91
C LEU A 52 10.18 -7.43 -10.01
N LEU A 53 10.09 -6.32 -9.26
CA LEU A 53 8.96 -5.40 -9.40
C LEU A 53 8.88 -4.75 -10.77
N ASN A 54 10.04 -4.44 -11.36
CA ASN A 54 10.13 -3.85 -12.70
C ASN A 54 9.88 -4.86 -13.83
N ASN A 55 9.71 -6.16 -13.51
CA ASN A 55 9.39 -7.16 -14.52
C ASN A 55 7.94 -7.02 -14.99
N PRO A 56 7.68 -6.77 -16.30
CA PRO A 56 6.32 -6.53 -16.79
C PRO A 56 5.32 -7.65 -16.48
N LYS A 57 5.79 -8.90 -16.38
CA LYS A 57 4.92 -10.04 -16.04
C LYS A 57 4.46 -10.00 -14.58
N ILE A 58 5.34 -9.57 -13.68
CA ILE A 58 5.05 -9.41 -12.25
C ILE A 58 4.13 -8.20 -12.05
N THR A 59 4.43 -7.08 -12.72
CA THR A 59 3.57 -5.89 -12.67
C THR A 59 2.14 -6.23 -13.10
N GLN A 60 1.97 -6.95 -14.22
CA GLN A 60 0.64 -7.36 -14.67
C GLN A 60 -0.03 -8.31 -13.67
N ARG A 61 0.70 -9.29 -13.09
CA ARG A 61 0.11 -10.20 -12.10
C ARG A 61 -0.35 -9.47 -10.84
N LEU A 62 0.40 -8.46 -10.40
CA LEU A 62 0.00 -7.61 -9.28
C LEU A 62 -1.29 -6.84 -9.57
N GLU A 63 -1.48 -6.34 -10.80
CA GLU A 63 -2.73 -5.70 -11.21
C GLU A 63 -3.90 -6.69 -11.22
N GLU A 64 -3.68 -7.92 -11.70
CA GLU A 64 -4.69 -8.99 -11.66
C GLU A 64 -5.09 -9.32 -10.23
N ILE A 65 -4.13 -9.54 -9.33
CA ILE A 65 -4.40 -9.81 -7.91
C ILE A 65 -5.14 -8.62 -7.27
N LYS A 66 -4.73 -7.38 -7.55
CA LYS A 66 -5.45 -6.19 -7.07
C LYS A 66 -6.87 -6.11 -7.60
N ALA A 67 -7.10 -6.49 -8.86
CA ALA A 67 -8.44 -6.52 -9.45
C ALA A 67 -9.30 -7.65 -8.86
N GLU A 68 -8.73 -8.83 -8.61
CA GLU A 68 -9.37 -9.95 -7.92
C GLU A 68 -9.75 -9.57 -6.47
N LEU A 69 -8.79 -9.00 -5.73
CA LEU A 69 -9.01 -8.50 -4.38
C LEU A 69 -9.98 -7.32 -4.36
N SER A 70 -9.98 -6.43 -5.34
CA SER A 70 -10.97 -5.35 -5.43
C SER A 70 -12.39 -5.87 -5.66
N LYS A 71 -12.55 -6.97 -6.40
CA LYS A 71 -13.85 -7.62 -6.63
C LYS A 71 -14.33 -8.37 -5.40
N SER A 72 -13.42 -9.05 -4.69
CA SER A 72 -13.74 -9.88 -3.52
C SER A 72 -13.80 -9.07 -2.22
N SER A 73 -12.82 -8.20 -2.00
CA SER A 73 -12.75 -7.18 -0.95
C SER A 73 -13.26 -5.87 -1.54
N PHE A 74 -14.58 -5.70 -1.61
CA PHE A 74 -15.27 -4.50 -2.09
C PHE A 74 -15.09 -3.31 -1.13
N ILE A 75 -13.86 -3.02 -0.75
CA ILE A 75 -13.46 -1.91 0.11
C ILE A 75 -12.46 -1.09 -0.72
N ASN A 76 -12.99 -0.32 -1.66
CA ASN A 76 -12.24 0.76 -2.29
C ASN A 76 -12.07 1.90 -1.25
N LEU A 77 -10.97 2.64 -1.30
CA LEU A 77 -10.77 3.85 -0.50
C LEU A 77 -12.00 4.79 -0.61
N ASP A 78 -12.53 4.97 -1.82
CA ASP A 78 -13.74 5.77 -2.05
C ASP A 78 -14.96 5.21 -1.30
N ARG A 79 -15.06 3.88 -1.18
CA ARG A 79 -16.13 3.21 -0.45
C ARG A 79 -15.99 3.46 1.05
N ILE A 80 -14.78 3.36 1.61
CA ILE A 80 -14.52 3.70 3.02
C ILE A 80 -14.86 5.17 3.29
N LEU A 81 -14.41 6.08 2.41
CA LEU A 81 -14.70 7.51 2.54
C LEU A 81 -16.19 7.81 2.45
N PHE A 82 -16.92 7.12 1.58
CA PHE A 82 -18.37 7.20 1.49
C PHE A 82 -19.05 6.70 2.76
N GLU A 83 -18.66 5.53 3.28
CA GLU A 83 -19.24 4.95 4.50
C GLU A 83 -18.96 5.83 5.73
N LEU A 84 -17.76 6.41 5.85
CA LEU A 84 -17.44 7.38 6.89
C LEU A 84 -18.27 8.67 6.75
N GLU A 85 -18.64 9.08 5.53
CA GLU A 85 -19.55 10.22 5.34
C GLU A 85 -20.95 9.91 5.84
N GLN A 86 -21.47 8.73 5.50
CA GLN A 86 -22.79 8.28 5.97
C GLN A 86 -22.83 8.16 7.50
N ALA A 87 -21.75 7.66 8.11
CA ALA A 87 -21.59 7.63 9.57
C ALA A 87 -21.59 9.05 10.16
N ARG A 88 -20.88 10.00 9.54
CA ARG A 88 -20.85 11.42 9.96
C ARG A 88 -22.25 12.06 9.87
N MET A 89 -22.99 11.81 8.78
CA MET A 89 -24.36 12.31 8.60
C MET A 89 -25.33 11.70 9.62
N THR A 90 -25.18 10.42 9.94
CA THR A 90 -25.98 9.74 10.98
C THR A 90 -25.68 10.29 12.37
N ALA A 91 -24.40 10.54 12.68
CA ALA A 91 -24.02 11.20 13.93
C ALA A 91 -24.57 12.63 14.00
N HIS A 92 -24.56 13.36 12.88
CA HIS A 92 -25.14 14.70 12.77
C HIS A 92 -26.65 14.69 13.06
N SER A 93 -27.42 13.76 12.49
CA SER A 93 -28.86 13.66 12.76
C SER A 93 -29.16 13.34 14.22
N LYS A 94 -28.27 12.60 14.89
CA LYS A 94 -28.34 12.27 16.32
C LYS A 94 -27.80 13.38 17.23
N LYS A 95 -27.32 14.50 16.67
CA LYS A 95 -26.60 15.58 17.38
C LYS A 95 -25.37 15.08 18.17
N ASP A 96 -24.78 13.98 17.73
CA ASP A 96 -23.56 13.42 18.30
C ASP A 96 -22.33 14.10 17.66
N VAL A 97 -21.87 15.16 18.32
CA VAL A 97 -20.69 15.93 17.90
C VAL A 97 -19.42 15.07 17.96
N GLN A 98 -19.31 14.15 18.91
CA GLN A 98 -18.12 13.30 19.05
C GLN A 98 -18.02 12.29 17.91
N GLY A 99 -19.16 11.67 17.54
CA GLY A 99 -19.24 10.77 16.38
C GLY A 99 -18.88 11.47 15.07
N MET A 100 -19.34 12.71 14.88
CA MET A 100 -18.96 13.52 13.72
C MET A 100 -17.46 13.81 13.66
N VAL A 101 -16.87 14.29 14.76
CA VAL A 101 -15.43 14.61 14.82
C VAL A 101 -14.59 13.37 14.57
N LYS A 102 -14.96 12.23 15.16
CA LYS A 102 -14.24 10.96 14.97
C LYS A 102 -14.26 10.48 13.52
N ALA A 103 -15.40 10.58 12.83
CA ALA A 103 -15.51 10.23 11.42
C ALA A 103 -14.62 11.15 10.55
N THR A 104 -14.68 12.46 10.78
CA THR A 104 -13.85 13.45 10.05
C THR A 104 -12.35 13.25 10.29
N ALA A 105 -11.94 13.06 11.55
CA ALA A 105 -10.53 12.82 11.89
C ALA A 105 -10.00 11.52 11.28
N THR A 106 -10.84 10.49 11.20
CA THR A 106 -10.48 9.22 10.58
C THR A 106 -10.31 9.37 9.06
N LYS A 107 -11.18 10.15 8.40
CA LYS A 107 -10.99 10.51 6.98
C LYS A 107 -9.67 11.25 6.74
N ALA A 108 -9.38 12.26 7.55
CA ALA A 108 -8.14 13.04 7.43
C ALA A 108 -6.89 12.16 7.55
N ARG A 109 -6.89 11.22 8.51
CA ARG A 109 -5.81 10.25 8.71
C ARG A 109 -5.64 9.30 7.53
N ILE A 110 -6.74 8.76 6.99
CA ILE A 110 -6.69 7.85 5.83
C ILE A 110 -6.14 8.57 4.60
N LEU A 111 -6.46 9.86 4.43
CA LEU A 111 -5.95 10.71 3.36
C LEU A 111 -4.54 11.26 3.63
N GLY A 112 -3.93 10.95 4.77
CA GLY A 112 -2.60 11.45 5.16
C GLY A 112 -2.54 12.95 5.48
N LEU A 113 -3.69 13.61 5.61
CA LEU A 113 -3.77 15.05 5.85
C LEU A 113 -3.33 15.44 7.27
N ASP A 114 -3.31 14.49 8.20
CA ASP A 114 -2.88 14.67 9.59
C ASP A 114 -1.36 14.80 9.75
N LYS A 115 -0.58 14.43 8.72
CA LYS A 115 0.89 14.48 8.74
C LYS A 115 1.49 15.52 7.80
N LEU A 116 0.67 16.24 7.04
CA LEU A 116 1.14 17.17 6.00
C LEU A 116 2.08 18.24 6.54
N GLU A 117 1.79 18.84 7.70
CA GLU A 117 2.66 19.86 8.29
C GLU A 117 4.04 19.31 8.70
N GLU A 118 4.09 18.09 9.23
CA GLU A 118 5.34 17.47 9.65
C GLU A 118 6.20 17.03 8.44
N ILE A 119 5.53 16.57 7.37
CA ILE A 119 6.18 16.21 6.10
C ILE A 119 6.76 17.46 5.43
N ASN A 120 5.97 18.54 5.34
CA ASN A 120 6.41 19.80 4.73
C ASN A 120 7.61 20.39 5.48
N ARG A 121 7.58 20.40 6.83
CA ARG A 121 8.73 20.85 7.62
C ARG A 121 10.00 20.03 7.40
N LYS A 122 9.87 18.70 7.23
CA LYS A 122 11.03 17.84 6.91
C LYS A 122 11.58 18.14 5.52
N LEU A 123 10.70 18.41 4.57
CA LEU A 123 11.08 18.74 3.20
C LEU A 123 11.79 20.10 3.13
N ASP A 124 11.25 21.11 3.81
CA ASP A 124 11.86 22.45 3.88
C ASP A 124 13.29 22.38 4.44
N LYS A 125 13.47 21.61 5.51
CA LYS A 125 14.79 21.42 6.14
C LYS A 125 15.79 20.69 5.23
N GLN A 126 15.31 19.71 4.47
CA GLN A 126 16.15 19.01 3.48
C GLN A 126 16.53 19.90 2.30
N LEU A 127 15.66 20.83 1.91
CA LEU A 127 15.95 21.79 0.85
C LEU A 127 16.96 22.85 1.32
N GLU A 128 16.93 23.25 2.59
CA GLU A 128 17.96 24.11 3.18
C GLU A 128 19.32 23.39 3.20
N GLU A 129 19.37 22.16 3.70
CA GLU A 129 20.60 21.35 3.80
C GLU A 129 21.19 20.95 2.43
N ALA A 130 20.39 20.96 1.36
CA ALA A 130 20.85 20.66 -0.01
C ALA A 130 21.33 21.90 -0.79
N ASN A 131 21.10 23.09 -0.28
CA ASN A 131 21.50 24.37 -0.89
C ASN A 131 22.72 25.02 -0.21
N ASP A 132 23.21 24.44 0.89
CA ASP A 132 24.51 24.73 1.54
C ASP A 132 25.60 23.77 1.03
#